data_AF-A0A1J3HQ08-F1
#
_entry.id   AF-A0A1J3HQ08-F1
#
_cell.length_a   1.000
_cell.length_b   1.000
_cell.length_c   1.000
_cell.angle_alpha   90.00
_cell.angle_beta   90.00
_cell.angle_gamma   90.00
#
_symmetry.space_group_name_H-M   'P 1'
#
loop_
_entity.id
_entity.type
_entity.pdbx_description
1 polymer ?
#
loop_
_entity_poly.entity_id
_entity_poly.type
_entity_poly.pdbx_seq_one_letter_code
_entity_poly.pdbx_strand_id
1 'polypeptide(L)' 'TGQRLHVLVVRGWSNPSLPRKILPLGKNYKVGDSNEWSVPEESDFYYKWSEEKQFHVGDNLLFYYNDQVNDVLEVSSD' A
#
# COMPACT_ATOMS: atom_id res chain seq x y z
N THR A 1 13.78 -15.17 12.23
CA THR A 1 13.93 -13.71 12.35
C THR A 1 13.60 -13.09 11.01
N GLY A 2 12.41 -12.49 10.88
CA GLY A 2 11.98 -11.82 9.64
C GLY A 2 11.91 -10.31 9.87
N GLN A 3 12.31 -9.53 8.88
CA GLN A 3 12.07 -8.08 8.85
C GLN A 3 10.70 -7.84 8.19
N ARG A 4 9.87 -6.98 8.78
CA ARG A 4 8.52 -6.65 8.29
C ARG A 4 8.53 -5.26 7.68
N LEU A 5 7.84 -5.09 6.55
CA LEU A 5 7.60 -3.78 5.96
C LEU A 5 6.66 -2.97 6.86
N HIS A 6 6.85 -1.66 6.90
CA HIS A 6 5.94 -0.77 7.62
C HIS A 6 4.71 -0.53 6.75
N VAL A 7 3.54 -1.01 7.18
CA VAL A 7 2.28 -0.84 6.44
C VAL A 7 1.52 0.35 7.02
N LEU A 8 1.28 1.38 6.19
CA LEU A 8 0.50 2.55 6.56
C LEU A 8 -0.83 2.56 5.79
N VAL A 9 -1.95 2.40 6.50
CA VAL A 9 -3.29 2.47 5.91
C VAL A 9 -3.83 3.89 6.05
N VAL A 10 -4.05 4.59 4.94
CA VAL A 10 -4.61 5.96 4.91
C VAL A 10 -6.06 5.90 4.44
N ARG A 11 -7.00 6.50 5.18
CA ARG A 11 -8.43 6.55 4.84
C ARG A 11 -8.87 7.97 4.49
N GLY A 12 -9.49 8.16 3.33
CA GLY A 12 -10.18 9.40 2.91
C GLY A 12 -9.30 10.51 2.32
N TRP A 13 -9.90 11.38 1.48
CA TRP A 13 -9.31 12.61 0.90
C TRP A 13 -9.24 13.76 1.93
N SER A 14 -9.03 13.47 3.21
CA SER A 14 -8.78 14.52 4.21
C SER A 14 -7.39 14.28 4.75
N ASN A 15 -6.43 15.05 4.23
CA ASN A 15 -5.02 15.02 4.59
C ASN A 15 -4.87 14.87 6.12
N PRO A 16 -4.60 13.66 6.65
CA PRO A 16 -4.23 13.55 8.04
C PRO A 16 -2.79 14.03 8.06
N SER A 17 -2.52 15.10 8.80
CA SER A 17 -1.16 15.50 9.10
C SER A 17 -0.43 14.26 9.66
N LEU A 18 0.37 13.63 8.81
CA LEU A 18 1.12 12.43 9.15
C LEU A 18 1.89 12.76 10.43
N PRO A 19 1.87 11.90 11.47
CA PRO A 19 2.75 12.08 12.60
C PRO A 19 4.16 12.14 12.04
N ARG A 20 4.81 13.31 12.13
CA ARG A 20 6.18 13.57 11.66
C ARG A 20 7.21 12.83 12.53
N LYS A 21 7.00 11.54 12.82
CA LYS A 21 8.12 10.63 13.01
C LYS A 21 8.56 10.23 11.61
N ILE A 22 9.37 11.12 11.03
CA ILE A 22 10.13 10.88 9.81
C ILE A 22 11.03 9.68 10.12
N LEU A 23 10.57 8.48 9.77
CA LEU A 23 11.47 7.35 9.53
C LEU A 23 12.18 7.66 8.21
N PRO A 24 13.50 7.43 8.13
CA PRO A 24 14.33 8.01 7.07
C PRO A 24 13.99 7.39 5.70
N LEU A 25 13.87 8.25 4.68
CA LEU A 25 14.13 7.97 3.25
C LEU A 25 13.44 6.76 2.57
N GLY A 26 12.34 6.22 3.10
CA GLY A 26 11.56 5.17 2.43
C GLY A 26 10.75 5.71 1.24
N LYS A 27 10.67 4.96 0.14
CA LYS A 27 9.83 5.27 -1.03
C LYS A 27 8.37 4.95 -0.73
N ASN A 28 7.48 5.79 -1.23
CA ASN A 28 6.04 5.55 -1.18
C ASN A 28 5.57 4.93 -2.49
N TYR A 29 4.86 3.82 -2.41
CA TYR A 29 4.25 3.12 -3.54
C TYR A 29 2.74 3.23 -3.46
N LYS A 30 2.12 3.84 -4.48
CA LYS A 30 0.66 3.85 -4.61
C LYS A 30 0.23 2.50 -5.19
N VAL A 31 -0.51 1.71 -4.42
CA VAL A 31 -0.96 0.39 -4.86
C VAL A 31 -1.94 0.56 -6.02
N GLY A 32 -1.67 -0.12 -7.14
CA GLY A 32 -2.44 0.01 -8.39
C GLY A 32 -2.16 1.28 -9.20
N ASP A 33 -1.20 2.12 -8.78
CA ASP A 33 -0.83 3.37 -9.45
C ASP A 33 -2.03 4.30 -9.74
N SER A 34 -2.52 4.36 -10.98
CA SER A 34 -3.71 5.14 -11.36
C SER A 34 -5.04 4.43 -11.11
N ASN A 35 -5.02 3.11 -10.98
CA ASN A 35 -6.21 2.29 -10.77
C ASN A 35 -6.58 2.14 -9.28
N GLU A 36 -5.72 2.64 -8.39
CA GLU A 36 -5.93 2.59 -6.94
C GLU A 36 -6.20 1.17 -6.40
N TRP A 37 -6.74 1.06 -5.19
CA TRP A 37 -7.14 -0.21 -4.59
C TRP A 37 -8.63 -0.48 -4.80
N SER A 38 -8.91 -1.41 -5.72
CA SER A 38 -10.26 -1.85 -6.09
C SER A 38 -10.22 -3.29 -6.62
N VAL A 39 -11.39 -3.88 -6.86
CA VAL A 39 -11.47 -5.14 -7.60
C VAL A 39 -10.97 -4.89 -9.04
N PRO A 40 -9.89 -5.55 -9.50
CA PRO A 40 -9.37 -5.34 -10.84
C PRO A 40 -10.19 -6.12 -11.87
N GLU A 41 -10.20 -5.64 -13.12
CA GLU A 41 -10.81 -6.38 -14.24
C GLU A 41 -10.02 -7.67 -14.54
N GLU A 42 -8.69 -7.56 -14.54
CA GLU A 42 -7.77 -8.68 -14.78
C GLU A 42 -7.25 -9.26 -13.46
N SER A 43 -7.40 -10.58 -13.30
CA SER A 43 -7.04 -11.28 -12.05
C SER A 43 -5.56 -11.17 -11.66
N ASP A 44 -4.66 -10.93 -12.62
CA ASP A 44 -3.21 -10.84 -12.41
C ASP A 44 -2.69 -9.40 -12.28
N PHE A 45 -3.58 -8.41 -12.22
CA PHE A 45 -3.23 -6.99 -12.21
C PHE A 45 -2.25 -6.60 -11.09
N TYR A 46 -2.58 -6.92 -9.83
CA TYR A 46 -1.71 -6.56 -8.69
C TYR A 46 -0.43 -7.38 -8.64
N TYR A 47 -0.44 -8.59 -9.21
CA TYR A 47 0.77 -9.40 -9.38
C TYR A 47 1.75 -8.68 -10.32
N LYS A 48 1.30 -8.33 -11.54
CA LYS A 48 2.11 -7.57 -12.51
C LYS A 48 2.57 -6.22 -11.96
N TRP A 49 1.68 -5.48 -11.30
CA TRP A 49 2.03 -4.21 -10.67
C TRP A 49 3.17 -4.37 -9.66
N SER A 50 3.18 -5.46 -8.88
CA SER A 50 4.20 -5.70 -7.86
C SER A 50 5.54 -6.15 -8.46
N GLU A 51 5.54 -6.89 -9.58
CA GLU A 51 6.76 -7.38 -10.25
C GLU A 51 7.64 -6.23 -10.76
N GLU A 52 7.04 -5.10 -11.14
CA GLU A 52 7.76 -3.92 -11.64
C GLU A 52 8.39 -3.06 -10.52
N LYS A 53 8.23 -3.45 -9.26
CA LYS A 53 8.65 -2.64 -8.10
C LYS A 53 9.72 -3.37 -7.29
N GLN A 54 10.50 -2.59 -6.54
CA GLN A 54 11.54 -3.09 -5.65
C GLN A 54 11.31 -2.50 -4.26
N PHE A 55 10.80 -3.31 -3.34
CA PHE A 55 10.44 -2.89 -1.99
C PHE A 55 11.60 -3.10 -1.04
N HIS A 56 11.96 -2.04 -0.31
CA HIS A 56 13.00 -2.05 0.71
C HIS A 56 12.40 -1.82 2.10
N VAL A 57 13.06 -2.33 3.13
CA VAL A 57 12.65 -2.06 4.51
C VAL A 57 12.67 -0.55 4.77
N GLY A 58 11.54 -0.03 5.22
CA GLY A 58 11.31 1.41 5.41
C GLY A 58 10.43 2.05 4.34
N ASP A 59 10.21 1.39 3.20
CA ASP A 59 9.23 1.81 2.19
C ASP A 59 7.79 1.69 2.71
N ASN A 60 6.87 2.44 2.10
CA ASN A 60 5.45 2.42 2.44
C ASN A 60 4.59 2.01 1.24
N LEU A 61 3.58 1.17 1.49
CA LEU A 61 2.48 0.90 0.56
C LEU A 61 1.29 1.80 0.91
N LEU A 62 0.80 2.56 -0.06
CA LEU A 62 -0.33 3.48 0.08
C LEU A 62 -1.53 2.92 -0.68
N PHE A 63 -2.54 2.49 0.07
CA PHE A 63 -3.81 2.01 -0.48
C PHE A 63 -4.81 3.17 -0.48
N TYR A 64 -5.12 3.67 -1.67
CA TYR A 64 -6.23 4.60 -1.89
C TYR A 64 -7.44 3.80 -2.32
N TYR A 65 -8.59 3.97 -1.67
CA TYR A 65 -9.81 3.22 -2.00
C TYR A 65 -11.06 3.93 -1.48
N ASN A 66 -12.21 3.56 -2.04
CA ASN A 66 -13.51 3.88 -1.46
C ASN A 66 -13.79 2.96 -0.27
N ASP A 67 -13.78 3.53 0.93
CA ASP A 67 -13.91 2.83 2.22
C ASP A 67 -15.33 2.33 2.52
N GLN A 68 -16.32 2.65 1.67
CA GLN A 68 -17.66 2.09 1.75
C GLN A 68 -17.76 0.70 1.09
N VAL A 69 -16.82 0.35 0.22
CA VAL A 69 -16.89 -0.87 -0.60
C VAL A 69 -15.65 -1.75 -0.52
N ASN A 70 -14.48 -1.18 -0.19
CA ASN A 70 -13.22 -1.91 -0.05
C ASN A 70 -12.61 -1.68 1.33
N ASP A 71 -11.75 -2.60 1.75
CA ASP A 71 -10.90 -2.48 2.93
C ASP A 71 -9.48 -2.99 2.65
N VAL A 72 -8.61 -2.96 3.66
CA VAL A 72 -7.26 -3.51 3.58
C VAL A 72 -7.01 -4.35 4.82
N LEU A 73 -6.70 -5.63 4.61
CA LEU A 73 -6.35 -6.58 5.65
C LEU A 73 -4.98 -7.19 5.34
N GLU A 74 -4.07 -7.14 6.31
CA GLU A 74 -2.80 -7.86 6.23
C GLU A 74 -3.03 -9.33 6.59
N VAL A 75 -2.58 -10.23 5.73
CA VAL A 75 -2.70 -11.68 5.90
C VAL A 75 -1.32 -12.32 5.90
N SER A 76 -1.16 -13.44 6.59
CA SER A 76 0.02 -14.29 6.49
C SER A 76 -0.19 -15.35 5.40
N SER A 77 0.90 -15.79 4.76
CA SER A 77 0.87 -17.10 4.10
C SER A 77 0.75 -18.18 5.18
N ASP A 78 -0.11 -19.17 4.96
CA ASP A 78 -0.18 -20.38 5.80
C ASP A 78 1.18 -21.11 5.89
#